data_AF-V9EMV4-F1
#
_entry.id   AF-V9EMV4-F1
#
_cell.length_a   1.000
_cell.length_b   1.000
_cell.length_c   1.000
_cell.angle_alpha   90.00
_cell.angle_beta   90.00
_cell.angle_gamma   90.00
#
_symmetry.space_group_name_H-M   'P 1'
#
loop_
_entity.id
_entity.type
_entity.pdbx_description
1 polymer ?
#
loop_
_entity_poly.entity_id
_entity_poly.type
_entity_poly.pdbx_seq_one_letter_code
_entity_poly.pdbx_strand_id
1 'polypeptide(L)'
;MQIRAITFVLSTALVNGAAVQTTGRSQGTLVDCPTVRSAESPCLWAGENGQVVDSRSLRELFIERNYVAYSDRESYERNLQEHMTYIEDVNMYAKEVGHEFSYHMGVNERHLTSSSNRKLTPEQFVDQELISAHSRRLQEANTTNSSTISSSGSSEYWNWCDKDNSVGHSVCSPVKSQKSCGSCWSFVAADAIETAVVIAENASAAVSLSPQQFLTCSTLQTTQTFEYCWASDSGVNGASWMLTEIKWESQNDGCNGGMTHGAFMDAAQNGWGLVTELTMPYDDSNSGSSSATNSSASCTVSADQAAASITGWEQIVGGDCTASSNCTLLLRSALEKQPIAVAITSNGGFGEYAGGFYNCPNNGEIASKNDLNHALLLVGYGTDSTVGDYWILKNSYGSSWGDSGFMKLVADSKINCGLNVFPVIPTGAKAGAQASTAVDSGGDKIFVGLSPTGWIGVAAATTIFTLVTTAIGIGVSQRKLKVIRKQNSAMYAAQTPTNAQNGY
;
A
#
# COMPACT_ATOMS: atom_id res chain seq x y z
N MET A 1 18.79 26.70 59.29
CA MET A 1 19.11 25.78 58.19
C MET A 1 18.55 26.40 56.92
N GLN A 2 19.42 26.98 56.09
CA GLN A 2 19.05 27.68 54.85
C GLN A 2 18.54 26.67 53.81
N ILE A 3 17.33 26.86 53.31
CA ILE A 3 16.85 26.18 52.10
C ILE A 3 16.88 27.23 50.99
N ARG A 4 17.79 27.03 50.02
CA ARG A 4 17.93 27.88 48.84
C ARG A 4 16.65 27.79 47.99
N ALA A 5 16.02 28.92 47.72
CA ALA A 5 15.01 29.04 46.69
C ALA A 5 15.68 28.90 45.32
N ILE A 6 15.34 27.86 44.57
CA ILE A 6 15.71 27.71 43.16
C ILE A 6 14.60 28.40 42.37
N THR A 7 14.88 29.64 41.94
CA THR A 7 14.04 30.36 40.99
C THR A 7 14.32 29.79 39.60
N PHE A 8 13.40 29.00 39.06
CA PHE A 8 13.43 28.63 37.64
C PHE A 8 13.12 29.88 36.81
N VAL A 9 14.15 30.45 36.19
CA VAL A 9 13.97 31.44 35.12
C VAL A 9 13.48 30.66 33.90
N LEU A 10 12.22 30.88 33.50
CA LEU A 10 11.72 30.46 32.20
C LEU A 10 12.43 31.33 31.15
N SER A 11 13.53 30.83 30.59
CA SER A 11 14.08 31.40 29.37
C SER A 11 13.10 31.07 28.25
N THR A 12 12.30 32.05 27.84
CA THR A 12 11.60 32.02 26.56
C THR A 12 12.65 32.09 25.46
N ALA A 13 13.14 30.93 25.04
CA ALA A 13 13.81 30.81 23.76
C ALA A 13 12.74 31.12 22.69
N LEU A 14 12.79 32.34 22.17
CA LEU A 14 12.20 32.68 20.88
C LEU A 14 12.93 31.82 19.84
N VAL A 15 12.44 30.61 19.60
CA VAL A 15 12.77 29.86 18.40
C VAL A 15 12.18 30.68 17.27
N ASN A 16 13.04 31.34 16.50
CA ASN A 16 12.70 31.84 15.18
C ASN A 16 12.23 30.63 14.36
N GLY A 17 10.93 30.37 14.38
CA GLY A 17 10.29 29.33 13.57
C GLY A 17 10.35 29.78 12.13
N ALA A 18 11.43 29.44 11.42
CA ALA A 18 11.37 29.35 9.97
C ALA A 18 10.21 28.41 9.65
N ALA A 19 9.28 28.85 8.79
CA ALA A 19 8.18 28.01 8.36
C ALA A 19 8.77 26.74 7.72
N VAL A 20 8.43 25.57 8.26
CA VAL A 20 8.85 24.28 7.70
C VAL A 20 8.23 24.18 6.31
N GLN A 21 9.07 24.08 5.28
CA GLN A 21 8.60 23.88 3.92
C GLN A 21 7.93 22.52 3.81
N THR A 22 6.74 22.47 3.22
CA THR A 22 5.97 21.22 3.04
C THR A 22 5.62 20.99 1.58
N THR A 23 5.42 19.73 1.23
CA THR A 23 4.98 19.24 -0.09
C THR A 23 3.77 18.32 0.06
N GLY A 24 2.96 18.19 -1.00
CA GLY A 24 1.87 17.21 -1.06
C GLY A 24 2.31 15.79 -1.44
N ARG A 25 3.62 15.56 -1.61
CA ARG A 25 4.18 14.26 -2.00
C ARG A 25 4.28 13.31 -0.79
N SER A 26 4.13 12.01 -1.05
CA SER A 26 4.29 10.95 -0.04
C SER A 26 5.74 10.89 0.45
N GLN A 27 5.93 10.40 1.68
CA GLN A 27 7.28 10.27 2.27
C GLN A 27 8.20 9.46 1.35
N GLY A 28 9.45 9.92 1.23
CA GLY A 28 10.47 9.30 0.40
C GLY A 28 10.43 9.74 -1.06
N THR A 29 9.43 10.52 -1.49
CA THR A 29 9.39 11.05 -2.85
C THR A 29 10.42 12.16 -3.05
N LEU A 30 11.15 12.12 -4.17
CA LEU A 30 12.03 13.23 -4.54
C LEU A 30 11.19 14.49 -4.76
N VAL A 31 11.59 15.62 -4.17
CA VAL A 31 10.91 16.92 -4.32
C VAL A 31 11.56 17.73 -5.42
N ASP A 32 12.86 17.97 -5.29
CA ASP A 32 13.61 18.79 -6.23
C ASP A 32 15.12 18.50 -6.14
N CYS A 33 15.82 18.66 -7.26
CA CYS A 33 17.28 18.62 -7.31
C CYS A 33 17.84 19.91 -7.92
N PRO A 34 18.94 20.47 -7.38
CA PRO A 34 19.65 21.58 -8.00
C PRO A 34 20.36 21.14 -9.29
N THR A 35 20.74 22.11 -10.13
CA THR A 35 21.51 21.84 -11.36
C THR A 35 22.89 21.22 -11.07
N VAL A 36 23.50 21.59 -9.94
CA VAL A 36 24.76 21.01 -9.46
C VAL A 36 24.58 20.63 -8.00
N ARG A 37 24.71 19.34 -7.68
CA ARG A 37 24.59 18.79 -6.32
C ARG A 37 25.87 19.08 -5.52
N SER A 38 25.72 19.67 -4.33
CA SER A 38 26.81 19.84 -3.36
C SER A 38 26.33 19.56 -1.94
N ALA A 39 27.23 19.59 -0.95
CA ALA A 39 26.85 19.45 0.46
C ALA A 39 25.98 20.61 0.95
N GLU A 40 26.17 21.80 0.40
CA GLU A 40 25.42 23.03 0.71
C GLU A 40 24.13 23.14 -0.11
N SER A 41 24.04 22.39 -1.22
CA SER A 41 22.89 22.36 -2.11
C SER A 41 22.55 20.89 -2.46
N PRO A 42 21.98 20.13 -1.51
CA PRO A 42 21.55 18.75 -1.75
C PRO A 42 20.22 18.71 -2.51
N CYS A 43 19.88 17.53 -3.05
CA CYS A 43 18.51 17.26 -3.47
C CYS A 43 17.58 17.19 -2.25
N LEU A 44 16.34 17.62 -2.47
CA LEU A 44 15.29 17.72 -1.48
C LEU A 44 14.28 16.61 -1.68
N TRP A 45 13.78 16.10 -0.56
CA TRP A 45 12.91 14.93 -0.50
C TRP A 45 11.73 15.19 0.43
N ALA A 46 10.65 14.46 0.22
CA ALA A 46 9.50 14.46 1.11
C ALA A 46 9.81 13.60 2.34
N GLY A 47 9.84 14.21 3.50
CA GLY A 47 9.93 13.58 4.81
C GLY A 47 8.54 13.20 5.36
N GLU A 48 8.49 12.97 6.66
CA GLU A 48 7.25 12.62 7.34
C GLU A 48 6.23 13.78 7.27
N ASN A 49 4.96 13.47 7.01
CA ASN A 49 3.88 14.46 6.88
C ASN A 49 4.17 15.55 5.81
N GLY A 50 4.94 15.21 4.78
CA GLY A 50 5.25 16.10 3.67
C GLY A 50 6.28 17.18 3.97
N GLN A 51 6.99 17.13 5.11
CA GLN A 51 8.09 18.07 5.39
C GLN A 51 9.19 17.93 4.34
N VAL A 52 9.78 19.02 3.85
CA VAL A 52 10.89 18.95 2.91
C VAL A 52 12.20 18.76 3.68
N VAL A 53 12.92 17.69 3.38
CA VAL A 53 14.17 17.29 4.06
C VAL A 53 15.28 17.00 3.05
N ASP A 54 16.53 17.07 3.47
CA ASP A 54 17.66 16.64 2.64
C ASP A 54 17.81 15.10 2.61
N SER A 55 18.63 14.60 1.69
CA SER A 55 18.80 13.17 1.49
C SER A 55 19.40 12.45 2.71
N ARG A 56 20.26 13.12 3.51
CA ARG A 56 20.84 12.52 4.72
C ARG A 56 19.77 12.36 5.80
N SER A 57 19.01 13.42 6.08
CA SER A 57 17.92 13.36 7.05
C SER A 57 16.89 12.31 6.67
N LEU A 58 16.55 12.17 5.38
CA LEU A 58 15.62 11.14 4.94
C LEU A 58 16.16 9.72 5.18
N ARG A 59 17.44 9.45 4.91
CA ARG A 59 18.04 8.13 5.20
C ARG A 59 17.99 7.81 6.68
N GLU A 60 18.36 8.76 7.54
CA GLU A 60 18.30 8.59 9.00
C GLU A 60 16.88 8.27 9.46
N LEU A 61 15.86 8.98 8.92
CA LEU A 61 14.46 8.69 9.20
C LEU A 61 14.05 7.26 8.82
N PHE A 62 14.49 6.75 7.65
CA PHE A 62 14.18 5.38 7.24
C PHE A 62 14.83 4.32 8.12
N ILE A 63 16.08 4.53 8.53
CA ILE A 63 16.81 3.61 9.42
C ILE A 63 16.13 3.55 10.80
N GLU A 64 15.77 4.70 11.36
CA GLU A 64 15.14 4.79 12.68
C GLU A 64 13.73 4.20 12.68
N ARG A 65 12.92 4.52 11.67
CA ARG A 65 11.53 4.05 11.58
C ARG A 65 11.41 2.54 11.40
N ASN A 66 12.36 1.91 10.71
CA ASN A 66 12.32 0.48 10.39
C ASN A 66 13.04 -0.40 11.42
N TYR A 67 13.48 0.16 12.56
CA TYR A 67 14.15 -0.58 13.63
C TYR A 67 15.32 -1.45 13.14
N VAL A 68 16.09 -0.93 12.18
CA VAL A 68 17.22 -1.65 11.59
C VAL A 68 18.23 -1.99 12.67
N ALA A 69 18.65 -3.26 12.74
CA ALA A 69 19.62 -3.72 13.72
C ALA A 69 20.95 -2.98 13.52
N TYR A 70 21.65 -2.71 14.63
CA TYR A 70 22.92 -1.96 14.58
C TYR A 70 23.95 -2.62 13.65
N SER A 71 23.98 -3.95 13.57
CA SER A 71 24.86 -4.70 12.66
C SER A 71 24.59 -4.47 11.18
N ASP A 72 23.34 -4.16 10.82
CA ASP A 72 22.89 -4.07 9.42
C ASP A 72 22.81 -2.63 8.93
N ARG A 73 22.88 -1.66 9.86
CA ARG A 73 22.70 -0.23 9.61
C ARG A 73 23.58 0.29 8.48
N GLU A 74 24.87 -0.01 8.48
CA GLU A 74 25.80 0.45 7.44
C GLU A 74 25.42 -0.09 6.05
N SER A 75 25.03 -1.37 5.97
CA SER A 75 24.63 -1.99 4.71
C SER A 75 23.35 -1.37 4.18
N TYR A 76 22.37 -1.12 5.04
CA TYR A 76 21.06 -0.58 4.66
C TYR A 76 21.17 0.90 4.30
N GLU A 77 21.97 1.68 5.03
CA GLU A 77 22.27 3.07 4.70
C GLU A 77 22.95 3.19 3.34
N ARG A 78 23.95 2.34 3.06
CA ARG A 78 24.61 2.30 1.75
C ARG A 78 23.64 1.93 0.64
N ASN A 79 22.83 0.88 0.84
CA ASN A 79 21.87 0.43 -0.16
C ASN A 79 20.85 1.54 -0.48
N LEU A 80 20.27 2.14 0.55
CA LEU A 80 19.34 3.26 0.39
C LEU A 80 20.00 4.45 -0.30
N GLN A 81 21.25 4.77 0.04
CA GLN A 81 22.01 5.83 -0.62
C GLN A 81 22.21 5.55 -2.12
N GLU A 82 22.48 4.31 -2.52
CA GLU A 82 22.63 3.95 -3.94
C GLU A 82 21.31 4.15 -4.72
N HIS A 83 20.18 3.74 -4.14
CA HIS A 83 18.85 3.99 -4.70
C HIS A 83 18.56 5.49 -4.84
N MET A 84 18.82 6.27 -3.79
CA MET A 84 18.61 7.72 -3.82
C MET A 84 19.49 8.40 -4.85
N THR A 85 20.77 8.04 -4.93
CA THR A 85 21.73 8.62 -5.87
C THR A 85 21.26 8.39 -7.31
N TYR A 86 20.80 7.18 -7.63
CA TYR A 86 20.25 6.88 -8.96
C TYR A 86 19.04 7.77 -9.31
N ILE A 87 18.08 7.92 -8.40
CA ILE A 87 16.88 8.75 -8.60
C ILE A 87 17.26 10.23 -8.77
N GLU A 88 18.21 10.73 -7.96
CA GLU A 88 18.71 12.10 -8.06
C GLU A 88 19.38 12.34 -9.41
N ASP A 89 20.26 11.43 -9.85
CA ASP A 89 20.97 11.54 -11.12
C ASP A 89 20.00 11.47 -12.31
N VAL A 90 18.97 10.60 -12.25
CA VAL A 90 17.88 10.55 -13.25
C VAL A 90 17.15 11.90 -13.32
N ASN A 91 16.80 12.48 -12.17
CA ASN A 91 16.07 13.74 -12.14
C ASN A 91 16.91 14.91 -12.67
N MET A 92 18.18 14.97 -12.28
CA MET A 92 19.10 16.00 -12.74
C MET A 92 19.30 15.95 -14.26
N TYR A 93 19.54 14.76 -14.82
CA TYR A 93 19.70 14.61 -16.26
C TYR A 93 18.41 14.89 -17.02
N ALA A 94 17.25 14.43 -16.52
CA ALA A 94 15.95 14.75 -17.12
C ALA A 94 15.72 16.27 -17.21
N LYS A 95 16.08 17.03 -16.18
CA LYS A 95 16.02 18.51 -16.21
C LYS A 95 16.96 19.11 -17.25
N GLU A 96 18.18 18.58 -17.35
CA GLU A 96 19.17 19.04 -18.33
C GLU A 96 18.65 18.92 -19.77
N VAL A 97 18.00 17.79 -20.09
CA VAL A 97 17.44 17.54 -21.43
C VAL A 97 16.00 18.07 -21.62
N GLY A 98 15.43 18.73 -20.61
CA GLY A 98 14.08 19.28 -20.65
C GLY A 98 12.97 18.22 -20.69
N HIS A 99 13.21 17.05 -20.11
CA HIS A 99 12.22 15.99 -19.95
C HIS A 99 11.48 16.11 -18.61
N GLU A 100 10.15 16.04 -18.66
CA GLU A 100 9.28 15.99 -17.48
C GLU A 100 8.55 14.65 -17.45
N PHE A 101 8.70 13.92 -16.34
CA PHE A 101 7.99 12.67 -16.10
C PHE A 101 6.55 12.95 -15.68
N SER A 102 5.61 12.13 -16.14
CA SER A 102 4.21 12.16 -15.68
C SER A 102 4.00 11.54 -14.30
N TYR A 103 5.05 10.94 -13.72
CA TYR A 103 5.06 10.33 -12.40
C TYR A 103 6.27 10.77 -11.59
N HIS A 104 6.17 10.58 -10.28
CA HIS A 104 7.22 10.89 -9.33
C HIS A 104 8.01 9.64 -8.96
N MET A 105 9.31 9.81 -8.70
CA MET A 105 10.18 8.77 -8.19
C MET A 105 10.54 9.03 -6.73
N GLY A 106 10.76 7.97 -5.97
CA GLY A 106 11.00 8.02 -4.55
C GLY A 106 11.64 6.74 -4.01
N VAL A 107 12.00 6.80 -2.73
CA VAL A 107 12.44 5.66 -1.92
C VAL A 107 11.39 5.30 -0.87
N ASN A 108 11.46 4.06 -0.36
CA ASN A 108 10.52 3.48 0.60
C ASN A 108 11.25 2.37 1.38
N GLU A 109 10.62 1.71 2.36
CA GLU A 109 11.33 0.72 3.19
C GLU A 109 11.92 -0.45 2.41
N ARG A 110 11.37 -0.82 1.24
CA ARG A 110 11.93 -1.93 0.44
C ARG A 110 13.33 -1.61 -0.07
N HIS A 111 13.62 -0.34 -0.29
CA HIS A 111 14.93 0.16 -0.73
C HIS A 111 16.02 0.04 0.34
N LEU A 112 15.68 -0.35 1.58
CA LEU A 112 16.67 -0.73 2.58
C LEU A 112 17.38 -2.05 2.24
N THR A 113 16.67 -2.98 1.58
CA THR A 113 17.14 -4.35 1.34
C THR A 113 17.10 -4.80 -0.11
N SER A 114 16.31 -4.15 -0.96
CA SER A 114 16.21 -4.49 -2.38
C SER A 114 17.53 -4.22 -3.10
N SER A 115 17.84 -4.99 -4.14
CA SER A 115 19.04 -4.74 -4.93
C SER A 115 19.06 -3.35 -5.57
N SER A 116 20.18 -2.65 -5.42
CA SER A 116 20.49 -1.39 -6.10
C SER A 116 20.95 -1.58 -7.55
N ASN A 117 21.06 -2.82 -8.04
CA ASN A 117 21.47 -3.08 -9.42
C ASN A 117 20.46 -2.51 -10.41
N ARG A 118 20.97 -1.89 -11.48
CA ARG A 118 20.15 -1.29 -12.55
C ARG A 118 20.59 -1.80 -13.91
N LYS A 119 19.61 -2.08 -14.76
CA LYS A 119 19.87 -2.48 -16.16
C LYS A 119 20.33 -1.29 -17.01
N LEU A 120 19.85 -0.09 -16.71
CA LEU A 120 20.12 1.14 -17.45
C LEU A 120 20.80 2.15 -16.53
N THR A 121 21.76 2.90 -17.06
CA THR A 121 22.27 4.11 -16.38
C THR A 121 21.16 5.16 -16.28
N PRO A 122 21.30 6.19 -15.41
CA PRO A 122 20.35 7.29 -15.35
C PRO A 122 20.04 7.94 -16.70
N GLU A 123 21.08 8.18 -17.51
CA GLU A 123 20.95 8.81 -18.83
C GLU A 123 20.21 7.89 -19.80
N GLN A 124 20.60 6.62 -19.87
CA GLN A 124 19.93 5.62 -20.71
C GLN A 124 18.45 5.46 -20.35
N PHE A 125 18.12 5.53 -19.06
CA PHE A 125 16.74 5.46 -18.59
C PHE A 125 15.93 6.68 -19.07
N VAL A 126 16.44 7.90 -18.87
CA VAL A 126 15.78 9.13 -19.34
C VAL A 126 15.65 9.16 -20.85
N ASP A 127 16.71 8.78 -21.59
CA ASP A 127 16.69 8.73 -23.06
C ASP A 127 15.62 7.76 -23.56
N GLN A 128 15.49 6.59 -22.93
CA GLN A 128 14.45 5.62 -23.25
C GLN A 128 13.04 6.22 -23.03
N GLU A 129 12.82 6.92 -21.92
CA GLU A 129 11.52 7.54 -21.60
C GLU A 129 11.21 8.73 -22.51
N LEU A 130 12.22 9.50 -22.91
CA LEU A 130 12.10 10.58 -23.87
C LEU A 130 11.70 10.07 -25.26
N ILE A 131 12.35 9.01 -25.74
CA ILE A 131 12.00 8.34 -27.01
C ILE A 131 10.57 7.78 -26.94
N SER A 132 10.21 7.17 -25.81
CA SER A 132 8.87 6.62 -25.59
C SER A 132 7.80 7.72 -25.60
N ALA A 133 8.05 8.83 -24.91
CA ALA A 133 7.15 9.98 -24.89
C ALA A 133 6.97 10.62 -26.28
N HIS A 134 8.06 10.75 -27.05
CA HIS A 134 7.97 11.23 -28.43
C HIS A 134 7.16 10.29 -29.32
N SER A 135 7.37 8.98 -29.19
CA SER A 135 6.65 7.96 -29.95
C SER A 135 5.14 8.00 -29.67
N ARG A 136 4.73 8.17 -28.41
CA ARG A 136 3.30 8.32 -28.03
C ARG A 136 2.66 9.55 -28.66
N ARG A 137 3.31 10.71 -28.59
CA ARG A 137 2.82 11.96 -29.22
C ARG A 137 2.62 11.81 -30.73
N LEU A 138 3.52 11.11 -31.42
CA LEU A 138 3.38 10.85 -32.85
C LEU A 138 2.20 9.90 -33.16
N GLN A 139 1.99 8.88 -32.31
CA GLN A 139 0.84 7.99 -32.45
C GLN A 139 -0.47 8.77 -32.25
N GLU A 140 -0.59 9.55 -31.17
CA GLU A 140 -1.77 10.39 -30.90
C GLU A 140 -2.07 11.38 -32.04
N ALA A 141 -1.03 12.03 -32.58
CA ALA A 141 -1.19 12.95 -33.71
C ALA A 141 -1.74 12.23 -34.95
N ASN A 142 -1.36 10.98 -35.20
CA ASN A 142 -1.89 10.19 -36.32
C ASN A 142 -3.33 9.69 -36.08
N THR A 143 -3.74 9.50 -34.83
CA THR A 143 -5.09 9.02 -34.47
C THR A 143 -6.15 10.12 -34.49
N THR A 144 -5.78 11.40 -34.63
CA THR A 144 -6.75 12.53 -34.73
C THR A 144 -7.68 12.48 -35.95
N ASN A 145 -7.54 11.51 -36.86
CA ASN A 145 -8.49 11.23 -37.95
C ASN A 145 -9.44 10.04 -37.70
N SER A 146 -9.37 9.35 -36.55
CA SER A 146 -10.28 8.24 -36.22
C SER A 146 -10.97 8.50 -34.89
N SER A 147 -12.17 9.06 -34.99
CA SER A 147 -13.26 9.07 -33.99
C SER A 147 -12.84 8.95 -32.52
N THR A 148 -12.89 10.08 -31.81
CA THR A 148 -13.06 10.10 -30.35
C THR A 148 -14.12 9.08 -29.96
N ILE A 149 -13.74 8.12 -29.12
CA ILE A 149 -14.70 7.32 -28.35
C ILE A 149 -15.35 8.31 -27.39
N SER A 150 -16.38 9.01 -27.88
CA SER A 150 -17.23 9.84 -27.06
C SER A 150 -17.96 8.91 -26.10
N SER A 151 -17.65 9.12 -24.82
CA SER A 151 -18.33 8.60 -23.66
C SER A 151 -19.85 8.68 -23.84
N SER A 152 -20.49 7.53 -23.95
CA SER A 152 -21.90 7.39 -23.64
C SER A 152 -22.04 6.61 -22.34
N GLY A 153 -21.87 7.31 -21.21
CA GLY A 153 -22.61 6.98 -19.99
C GLY A 153 -21.92 6.26 -18.83
N SER A 154 -20.62 5.94 -18.87
CA SER A 154 -19.89 5.47 -17.66
C SER A 154 -19.14 6.62 -16.98
N SER A 155 -18.98 6.58 -15.67
CA SER A 155 -18.24 7.60 -14.92
C SER A 155 -16.79 7.69 -15.42
N GLU A 156 -16.25 8.91 -15.52
CA GLU A 156 -14.84 9.18 -15.88
C GLU A 156 -13.85 8.63 -14.85
N TYR A 157 -14.34 8.19 -13.70
CA TYR A 157 -13.59 7.61 -12.60
C TYR A 157 -14.40 6.47 -11.97
N TRP A 158 -13.74 5.36 -11.66
CA TRP A 158 -14.33 4.22 -10.99
C TRP A 158 -13.29 3.51 -10.14
N ASN A 159 -13.58 3.21 -8.88
CA ASN A 159 -12.64 2.56 -7.98
C ASN A 159 -13.31 1.73 -6.88
N TRP A 160 -13.02 0.43 -6.86
CA TRP A 160 -13.47 -0.50 -5.83
C TRP A 160 -12.92 -0.19 -4.43
N CYS A 161 -11.79 0.51 -4.33
CA CYS A 161 -11.17 0.80 -3.05
C CYS A 161 -11.63 2.13 -2.41
N ASP A 162 -12.60 2.84 -2.99
CA ASP A 162 -13.23 4.02 -2.40
C ASP A 162 -14.77 3.99 -2.53
N LYS A 163 -15.45 5.13 -2.57
CA LYS A 163 -16.93 5.20 -2.63
C LYS A 163 -17.47 5.26 -4.05
N ASP A 164 -16.62 5.50 -5.05
CA ASP A 164 -17.01 5.69 -6.44
C ASP A 164 -17.03 4.34 -7.17
N ASN A 165 -17.96 3.48 -6.75
CA ASN A 165 -18.24 2.17 -7.33
C ASN A 165 -19.71 1.77 -7.12
N SER A 166 -20.10 0.57 -7.56
CA SER A 166 -21.49 0.09 -7.52
C SER A 166 -22.03 -0.20 -6.12
N VAL A 167 -21.17 -0.39 -5.12
CA VAL A 167 -21.59 -0.67 -3.73
C VAL A 167 -21.57 0.55 -2.83
N GLY A 168 -20.88 1.63 -3.22
CA GLY A 168 -20.89 2.93 -2.50
C GLY A 168 -19.94 3.00 -1.30
N HIS A 169 -19.07 1.99 -1.12
CA HIS A 169 -18.02 1.95 -0.11
C HIS A 169 -16.82 1.13 -0.61
N SER A 170 -15.69 1.26 0.07
CA SER A 170 -14.48 0.52 -0.27
C SER A 170 -14.68 -0.97 0.00
N VAL A 171 -14.42 -1.81 -1.01
CA VAL A 171 -14.41 -3.28 -0.86
C VAL A 171 -13.02 -3.83 -0.56
N CYS A 172 -12.00 -2.98 -0.58
CA CYS A 172 -10.60 -3.39 -0.41
C CYS A 172 -10.21 -3.42 1.06
N SER A 173 -9.44 -4.44 1.44
CA SER A 173 -8.68 -4.42 2.69
C SER A 173 -7.56 -3.36 2.64
N PRO A 174 -6.97 -2.96 3.78
CA PRO A 174 -5.78 -2.13 3.81
C PRO A 174 -4.65 -2.66 2.91
N VAL A 175 -3.75 -1.76 2.49
CA VAL A 175 -2.55 -2.17 1.75
C VAL A 175 -1.64 -2.99 2.65
N LYS A 176 -1.21 -4.15 2.13
CA LYS A 176 -0.30 -5.08 2.80
C LYS A 176 1.13 -4.94 2.27
N SER A 177 2.10 -5.57 2.94
CA SER A 177 3.49 -5.60 2.52
C SER A 177 4.06 -7.01 2.50
N GLN A 178 4.46 -7.47 1.32
CA GLN A 178 5.18 -8.73 1.10
C GLN A 178 6.67 -8.63 1.49
N LYS A 179 7.13 -7.44 1.90
CA LYS A 179 8.51 -7.17 2.31
C LYS A 179 9.52 -7.69 1.28
N SER A 180 10.45 -8.55 1.68
CA SER A 180 11.55 -9.07 0.86
C SER A 180 11.21 -10.36 0.09
N CYS A 181 10.06 -10.98 0.37
CA CYS A 181 9.67 -12.27 -0.20
C CYS A 181 8.93 -12.10 -1.54
N GLY A 182 9.25 -12.95 -2.53
CA GLY A 182 8.65 -12.97 -3.88
C GLY A 182 7.23 -13.56 -3.89
N SER A 183 6.33 -13.00 -3.09
CA SER A 183 5.02 -13.57 -2.76
C SER A 183 3.83 -12.76 -3.28
N CYS A 184 4.02 -11.80 -4.19
CA CYS A 184 2.95 -10.94 -4.73
C CYS A 184 1.73 -11.75 -5.21
N TRP A 185 1.97 -12.90 -5.85
CA TRP A 185 0.94 -13.83 -6.30
C TRP A 185 -0.06 -14.24 -5.21
N SER A 186 0.42 -14.45 -3.98
CA SER A 186 -0.38 -14.85 -2.82
C SER A 186 -1.16 -13.69 -2.20
N PHE A 187 -0.57 -12.50 -2.15
CA PHE A 187 -1.22 -11.29 -1.65
C PHE A 187 -2.37 -10.90 -2.56
N VAL A 188 -2.15 -10.94 -3.88
CA VAL A 188 -3.19 -10.68 -4.87
C VAL A 188 -4.28 -11.74 -4.82
N ALA A 189 -3.93 -13.02 -4.58
CA ALA A 189 -4.93 -14.06 -4.41
C ALA A 189 -5.82 -13.79 -3.18
N ALA A 190 -5.21 -13.46 -2.02
CA ALA A 190 -5.95 -13.06 -0.83
C ALA A 190 -6.85 -11.84 -1.11
N ASP A 191 -6.28 -10.74 -1.61
CA ASP A 191 -7.01 -9.49 -1.84
C ASP A 191 -8.17 -9.65 -2.86
N ALA A 192 -7.99 -10.46 -3.90
CA ALA A 192 -9.05 -10.74 -4.87
C ALA A 192 -10.22 -11.54 -4.24
N ILE A 193 -9.93 -12.47 -3.34
CA ILE A 193 -10.98 -13.24 -2.64
C ILE A 193 -11.68 -12.37 -1.61
N GLU A 194 -10.93 -11.56 -0.87
CA GLU A 194 -11.47 -10.60 0.10
C GLU A 194 -12.50 -9.68 -0.54
N THR A 195 -12.12 -9.03 -1.63
CA THR A 195 -12.99 -8.11 -2.37
C THR A 195 -14.18 -8.85 -2.98
N ALA A 196 -13.99 -10.06 -3.52
CA ALA A 196 -15.08 -10.88 -4.05
C ALA A 196 -16.09 -11.30 -2.97
N VAL A 197 -15.65 -11.62 -1.74
CA VAL A 197 -16.56 -11.90 -0.61
C VAL A 197 -17.39 -10.66 -0.25
N VAL A 198 -16.76 -9.48 -0.19
CA VAL A 198 -17.49 -8.23 0.11
C VAL A 198 -18.59 -7.97 -0.91
N ILE A 199 -18.28 -8.15 -2.20
CA ILE A 199 -19.22 -7.93 -3.29
C ILE A 199 -20.34 -8.99 -3.27
N ALA A 200 -19.99 -10.26 -3.13
CA ALA A 200 -20.95 -11.37 -3.20
C ALA A 200 -21.95 -11.39 -2.03
N GLU A 201 -21.50 -11.02 -0.84
CA GLU A 201 -22.30 -11.09 0.41
C GLU A 201 -22.81 -9.70 0.84
N ASN A 202 -22.54 -8.65 0.05
CA ASN A 202 -22.83 -7.25 0.41
C ASN A 202 -22.30 -6.89 1.81
N ALA A 203 -21.07 -7.33 2.10
CA ALA A 203 -20.44 -7.09 3.40
C ALA A 203 -20.04 -5.61 3.55
N SER A 204 -19.97 -5.12 4.78
CA SER A 204 -19.60 -3.73 5.05
C SER A 204 -18.09 -3.46 4.91
N ALA A 205 -17.25 -4.49 4.99
CA ALA A 205 -15.80 -4.38 4.91
C ALA A 205 -15.16 -5.72 4.54
N ALA A 206 -13.98 -5.66 3.92
CA ALA A 206 -13.14 -6.84 3.67
C ALA A 206 -12.53 -7.37 4.97
N VAL A 207 -12.44 -8.70 5.05
CA VAL A 207 -11.74 -9.42 6.12
C VAL A 207 -10.36 -9.78 5.60
N SER A 208 -9.30 -9.29 6.23
CA SER A 208 -7.94 -9.60 5.77
C SER A 208 -7.62 -11.09 5.92
N LEU A 209 -7.55 -11.81 4.80
CA LEU A 209 -7.09 -13.18 4.66
C LEU A 209 -5.57 -13.25 4.71
N SER A 210 -5.08 -14.42 5.12
CA SER A 210 -3.66 -14.74 5.23
C SER A 210 -3.03 -15.09 3.88
N PRO A 211 -2.10 -14.26 3.35
CA PRO A 211 -1.25 -14.66 2.23
C PRO A 211 -0.32 -15.82 2.62
N GLN A 212 0.02 -15.95 3.92
CA GLN A 212 0.87 -17.02 4.43
C GLN A 212 0.26 -18.41 4.22
N GLN A 213 -1.06 -18.55 4.28
CA GLN A 213 -1.73 -19.80 3.99
C GLN A 213 -1.47 -20.23 2.55
N PHE A 214 -1.58 -19.32 1.58
CA PHE A 214 -1.21 -19.62 0.20
C PHE A 214 0.26 -19.97 0.06
N LEU A 215 1.18 -19.23 0.71
CA LEU A 215 2.62 -19.52 0.68
C LEU A 215 2.95 -20.93 1.18
N THR A 216 2.24 -21.36 2.22
CA THR A 216 2.50 -22.63 2.90
C THR A 216 1.85 -23.80 2.19
N CYS A 217 0.67 -23.57 1.59
CA CYS A 217 -0.22 -24.65 1.15
C CYS A 217 -0.33 -24.78 -0.36
N SER A 218 -0.21 -23.68 -1.12
CA SER A 218 -0.34 -23.70 -2.57
C SER A 218 1.01 -24.06 -3.17
N THR A 219 1.17 -25.36 -3.48
CA THR A 219 2.43 -25.94 -3.96
C THR A 219 2.22 -26.93 -5.12
N LEU A 220 0.97 -27.09 -5.56
CA LEU A 220 0.64 -28.03 -6.63
C LEU A 220 1.11 -27.47 -7.97
N GLN A 221 1.65 -28.35 -8.79
CA GLN A 221 1.95 -28.01 -10.17
C GLN A 221 0.64 -27.87 -10.94
N THR A 222 0.47 -26.74 -11.60
CA THR A 222 -0.67 -26.47 -12.47
C THR A 222 -0.21 -26.19 -13.89
N THR A 223 -1.08 -26.54 -14.82
CA THR A 223 -0.91 -26.29 -16.25
C THR A 223 -2.24 -25.80 -16.76
N GLN A 224 -2.27 -24.55 -17.26
CA GLN A 224 -3.48 -23.95 -17.79
C GLN A 224 -3.23 -23.31 -19.14
N THR A 225 -4.16 -23.57 -20.06
CA THR A 225 -4.20 -22.93 -21.36
C THR A 225 -5.06 -21.68 -21.25
N PHE A 226 -4.48 -20.52 -21.57
CA PHE A 226 -5.18 -19.26 -21.66
C PHE A 226 -5.43 -18.95 -23.14
N GLU A 227 -6.65 -18.52 -23.44
CA GLU A 227 -7.06 -18.09 -24.77
C GLU A 227 -7.07 -16.57 -24.85
N TYR A 228 -6.71 -16.02 -26.00
CA TYR A 228 -6.62 -14.58 -26.25
C TYR A 228 -7.21 -14.26 -27.61
N CYS A 229 -8.54 -14.22 -27.68
CA CYS A 229 -9.32 -13.93 -28.89
C CYS A 229 -9.04 -12.54 -29.52
N TRP A 230 -8.34 -11.66 -28.80
CA TRP A 230 -7.88 -10.35 -29.27
C TRP A 230 -6.43 -10.37 -29.80
N ALA A 231 -5.71 -11.48 -29.64
CA ALA A 231 -4.37 -11.68 -30.18
C ALA A 231 -4.40 -12.31 -31.59
N SER A 232 -3.22 -12.50 -32.18
CA SER A 232 -3.07 -13.15 -33.48
C SER A 232 -1.92 -14.16 -33.47
N ASP A 233 -1.86 -15.05 -34.45
CA ASP A 233 -0.76 -16.00 -34.61
C ASP A 233 0.60 -15.32 -34.91
N SER A 234 0.58 -14.02 -35.22
CA SER A 234 1.77 -13.19 -35.43
C SER A 234 2.17 -12.35 -34.21
N GLY A 235 1.49 -12.52 -33.08
CA GLY A 235 1.67 -11.70 -31.90
C GLY A 235 0.70 -10.52 -31.83
N VAL A 236 1.01 -9.58 -30.94
CA VAL A 236 0.33 -8.27 -30.83
C VAL A 236 1.36 -7.14 -30.80
N ASN A 237 0.91 -5.91 -31.02
CA ASN A 237 1.77 -4.74 -30.89
C ASN A 237 2.35 -4.67 -29.47
N GLY A 238 3.67 -4.56 -29.34
CA GLY A 238 4.38 -4.61 -28.06
C GLY A 238 4.78 -6.00 -27.57
N ALA A 239 4.28 -7.09 -28.18
CA ALA A 239 4.61 -8.44 -27.75
C ALA A 239 4.40 -9.47 -28.88
N SER A 240 5.47 -9.75 -29.62
CA SER A 240 5.45 -10.72 -30.72
C SER A 240 5.23 -12.18 -30.26
N TRP A 241 5.50 -12.48 -28.99
CA TRP A 241 5.27 -13.79 -28.39
C TRP A 241 3.81 -14.03 -27.98
N MET A 242 2.95 -13.01 -28.04
CA MET A 242 1.57 -13.06 -27.56
C MET A 242 0.65 -13.73 -28.58
N LEU A 243 0.53 -15.04 -28.49
CA LEU A 243 -0.29 -15.86 -29.40
C LEU A 243 -1.76 -15.92 -28.94
N THR A 244 -2.62 -16.43 -29.82
CA THR A 244 -4.06 -16.68 -29.58
C THR A 244 -4.30 -17.71 -28.46
N GLU A 245 -3.34 -18.60 -28.22
CA GLU A 245 -3.37 -19.58 -27.15
C GLU A 245 -1.98 -19.69 -26.52
N ILE A 246 -1.90 -19.62 -25.19
CA ILE A 246 -0.65 -19.85 -24.46
C ILE A 246 -0.89 -20.82 -23.32
N LYS A 247 -0.10 -21.90 -23.32
CA LYS A 247 0.01 -22.82 -22.20
C LYS A 247 0.95 -22.27 -21.14
N TRP A 248 0.43 -22.10 -19.93
CA TRP A 248 1.16 -21.67 -18.75
C TRP A 248 1.33 -22.82 -17.78
N GLU A 249 2.58 -23.15 -17.49
CA GLU A 249 2.94 -24.14 -16.49
C GLU A 249 3.52 -23.40 -15.30
N SER A 250 3.02 -23.66 -14.11
CA SER A 250 3.50 -23.03 -12.90
C SER A 250 3.41 -23.96 -11.70
N GLN A 251 4.31 -23.75 -10.75
CA GLN A 251 4.22 -24.31 -9.43
C GLN A 251 4.47 -23.17 -8.45
N ASN A 252 3.54 -22.96 -7.54
CA ASN A 252 3.71 -21.96 -6.49
C ASN A 252 4.77 -22.47 -5.50
N ASP A 253 5.77 -21.65 -5.19
CA ASP A 253 6.93 -22.02 -4.36
C ASP A 253 7.27 -20.94 -3.34
N GLY A 254 6.28 -20.59 -2.52
CA GLY A 254 6.43 -19.60 -1.45
C GLY A 254 7.02 -18.27 -1.94
N CYS A 255 8.21 -17.93 -1.42
CA CYS A 255 8.94 -16.71 -1.77
C CYS A 255 9.71 -16.77 -3.10
N ASN A 256 9.80 -17.92 -3.76
CA ASN A 256 10.46 -18.05 -5.08
C ASN A 256 9.52 -17.70 -6.24
N GLY A 257 8.27 -17.34 -5.94
CA GLY A 257 7.28 -16.95 -6.92
C GLY A 257 6.13 -17.94 -7.05
N GLY A 258 5.17 -17.56 -7.88
CA GLY A 258 3.95 -18.29 -8.10
C GLY A 258 2.99 -17.51 -8.99
N MET A 259 1.84 -18.12 -9.29
CA MET A 259 0.77 -17.58 -10.10
C MET A 259 -0.52 -17.52 -9.28
N THR A 260 -1.21 -16.38 -9.33
CA THR A 260 -2.45 -16.15 -8.58
C THR A 260 -3.56 -17.16 -8.95
N HIS A 261 -3.70 -17.52 -10.23
CA HIS A 261 -4.69 -18.53 -10.63
C HIS A 261 -4.38 -19.92 -10.04
N GLY A 262 -3.09 -20.29 -9.88
CA GLY A 262 -2.70 -21.51 -9.19
C GLY A 262 -3.15 -21.52 -7.73
N ALA A 263 -3.07 -20.37 -7.06
CA ALA A 263 -3.58 -20.20 -5.69
C ALA A 263 -5.10 -20.37 -5.61
N PHE A 264 -5.84 -19.79 -6.57
CA PHE A 264 -7.29 -19.98 -6.65
C PHE A 264 -7.68 -21.42 -6.96
N MET A 265 -6.96 -22.08 -7.86
CA MET A 265 -7.17 -23.49 -8.19
C MET A 265 -7.01 -24.37 -6.96
N ASP A 266 -5.91 -24.21 -6.23
CA ASP A 266 -5.63 -25.00 -5.04
C ASP A 266 -6.71 -24.79 -3.98
N ALA A 267 -7.10 -23.54 -3.72
CA ALA A 267 -8.14 -23.23 -2.75
C ALA A 267 -9.52 -23.80 -3.15
N ALA A 268 -9.92 -23.67 -4.42
CA ALA A 268 -11.20 -24.15 -4.91
C ALA A 268 -11.28 -25.69 -4.97
N GLN A 269 -10.28 -26.33 -5.56
CA GLN A 269 -10.29 -27.79 -5.80
C GLN A 269 -10.16 -28.59 -4.49
N ASN A 270 -9.41 -28.06 -3.52
CA ASN A 270 -9.26 -28.70 -2.21
C ASN A 270 -10.30 -28.21 -1.19
N GLY A 271 -11.21 -27.32 -1.56
CA GLY A 271 -12.28 -26.82 -0.68
C GLY A 271 -11.74 -26.13 0.58
N TRP A 272 -10.72 -25.29 0.43
CA TRP A 272 -10.08 -24.64 1.58
C TRP A 272 -11.02 -23.69 2.31
N GLY A 273 -11.01 -23.78 3.64
CA GLY A 273 -11.32 -22.64 4.49
C GLY A 273 -10.13 -21.70 4.52
N LEU A 274 -10.29 -20.48 4.02
CA LEU A 274 -9.24 -19.47 4.05
C LEU A 274 -9.30 -18.75 5.39
N VAL A 275 -8.17 -18.64 6.08
CA VAL A 275 -8.10 -18.01 7.41
C VAL A 275 -7.69 -16.55 7.33
N THR A 276 -7.94 -15.82 8.42
CA THR A 276 -7.51 -14.43 8.55
C THR A 276 -6.00 -14.32 8.70
N GLU A 277 -5.46 -13.14 8.38
CA GLU A 277 -4.08 -12.74 8.68
C GLU A 277 -3.74 -12.90 10.18
N LEU A 278 -4.71 -12.72 11.08
CA LEU A 278 -4.49 -12.91 12.52
C LEU A 278 -4.33 -14.38 12.91
N THR A 279 -5.02 -15.28 12.19
CA THR A 279 -4.96 -16.73 12.44
C THR A 279 -3.65 -17.31 11.93
N MET A 280 -3.17 -16.84 10.79
CA MET A 280 -1.88 -17.24 10.21
C MET A 280 -1.12 -16.00 9.73
N PRO A 281 -0.38 -15.32 10.62
CA PRO A 281 0.36 -14.11 10.27
C PRO A 281 1.43 -14.33 9.21
N TYR A 282 1.64 -13.32 8.39
CA TYR A 282 2.66 -13.32 7.35
C TYR A 282 4.08 -13.29 7.91
N ASP A 283 4.92 -14.19 7.39
CA ASP A 283 6.34 -14.31 7.73
C ASP A 283 7.19 -14.35 6.46
N ASP A 284 7.94 -13.27 6.23
CA ASP A 284 8.81 -13.13 5.07
C ASP A 284 10.16 -13.84 5.22
N SER A 285 10.45 -14.44 6.38
CA SER A 285 11.71 -15.17 6.61
C SER A 285 11.72 -16.58 6.01
N ASN A 286 10.55 -17.17 5.75
CA ASN A 286 10.44 -18.54 5.23
C ASN A 286 10.69 -18.58 3.72
N SER A 287 11.97 -18.70 3.38
CA SER A 287 12.48 -18.88 2.03
C SER A 287 12.31 -20.34 1.58
N GLY A 288 11.16 -20.67 0.99
CA GLY A 288 10.92 -21.94 0.32
C GLY A 288 10.36 -23.05 1.21
N SER A 289 9.74 -24.04 0.58
CA SER A 289 9.00 -25.15 1.19
C SER A 289 9.87 -26.17 1.98
N SER A 290 10.94 -25.72 2.63
CA SER A 290 11.94 -26.55 3.33
C SER A 290 11.94 -26.34 4.85
N SER A 291 10.76 -26.40 5.47
CA SER A 291 10.57 -26.88 6.86
C SER A 291 9.15 -27.43 7.03
N ALA A 292 8.75 -28.23 6.06
CA ALA A 292 7.45 -28.86 5.95
C ALA A 292 7.50 -30.30 6.49
N THR A 293 7.97 -30.51 7.73
CA THR A 293 7.80 -31.81 8.40
C THR A 293 6.44 -31.96 9.10
N ASN A 294 5.52 -30.99 8.94
CA ASN A 294 4.11 -31.06 9.41
C ASN A 294 3.14 -30.16 8.60
N SER A 295 3.43 -29.83 7.34
CA SER A 295 2.71 -28.80 6.55
C SER A 295 1.33 -29.20 6.03
N SER A 296 0.95 -30.48 6.04
CA SER A 296 -0.40 -30.87 5.61
C SER A 296 -1.49 -30.59 6.66
N ALA A 297 -1.13 -30.57 7.96
CA ALA A 297 -2.07 -30.31 9.05
C ALA A 297 -2.45 -28.82 9.16
N SER A 298 -1.55 -27.90 8.78
CA SER A 298 -1.80 -26.44 8.83
C SER A 298 -2.67 -25.92 7.70
N CYS A 299 -2.85 -26.69 6.63
CA CYS A 299 -3.59 -26.27 5.43
C CYS A 299 -5.07 -26.67 5.45
N THR A 300 -5.45 -27.59 6.33
CA THR A 300 -6.84 -27.97 6.54
C THR A 300 -7.33 -27.30 7.82
N VAL A 301 -8.20 -26.31 7.67
CA VAL A 301 -8.79 -25.59 8.81
C VAL A 301 -10.23 -26.00 8.99
N SER A 302 -10.70 -26.00 10.24
CA SER A 302 -12.08 -26.32 10.54
C SER A 302 -13.01 -25.19 10.10
N ALA A 303 -14.28 -25.52 9.82
CA ALA A 303 -15.26 -24.57 9.28
C ALA A 303 -15.50 -23.35 10.20
N ASP A 304 -15.33 -23.52 11.51
CA ASP A 304 -15.41 -22.46 12.51
C ASP A 304 -14.21 -21.50 12.50
N GLN A 305 -13.10 -21.88 11.86
CA GLN A 305 -11.89 -21.04 11.70
C GLN A 305 -11.80 -20.36 10.33
N ALA A 306 -12.59 -20.81 9.35
CA ALA A 306 -12.60 -20.24 8.01
C ALA A 306 -13.22 -18.82 8.01
N ALA A 307 -12.53 -17.87 7.40
CA ALA A 307 -12.98 -16.51 7.16
C ALA A 307 -13.59 -16.35 5.75
N ALA A 308 -13.10 -17.11 4.78
CA ALA A 308 -13.64 -17.13 3.42
C ALA A 308 -13.47 -18.50 2.75
N SER A 309 -14.16 -18.70 1.64
CA SER A 309 -13.90 -19.79 0.70
C SER A 309 -14.27 -19.37 -0.72
N ILE A 310 -13.79 -20.12 -1.71
CA ILE A 310 -14.15 -19.96 -3.13
C ILE A 310 -14.50 -21.34 -3.71
N THR A 311 -15.29 -21.38 -4.78
CA THR A 311 -15.64 -22.63 -5.47
C THR A 311 -14.98 -22.78 -6.82
N GLY A 312 -14.35 -21.72 -7.33
CA GLY A 312 -13.67 -21.75 -8.62
C GLY A 312 -12.93 -20.45 -8.91
N TRP A 313 -12.52 -20.31 -10.17
CA TRP A 313 -11.87 -19.13 -10.72
C TRP A 313 -12.13 -19.07 -12.23
N GLU A 314 -11.88 -17.92 -12.84
CA GLU A 314 -12.11 -17.69 -14.26
C GLU A 314 -11.05 -16.73 -14.85
N GLN A 315 -10.68 -16.94 -16.11
CA GLN A 315 -10.00 -15.95 -16.95
C GLN A 315 -11.07 -15.02 -17.56
N ILE A 316 -11.04 -13.73 -17.24
CA ILE A 316 -12.18 -12.83 -17.58
C ILE A 316 -12.00 -12.06 -18.89
N VAL A 317 -10.80 -12.06 -19.47
CA VAL A 317 -10.49 -11.44 -20.76
C VAL A 317 -9.67 -12.43 -21.57
N GLY A 318 -10.10 -12.65 -22.82
CA GLY A 318 -9.38 -13.47 -23.80
C GLY A 318 -10.14 -14.71 -24.27
N GLY A 319 -11.04 -15.29 -23.47
CA GLY A 319 -11.88 -16.42 -23.91
C GLY A 319 -13.06 -16.01 -24.80
N ASP A 320 -13.64 -14.82 -24.56
CA ASP A 320 -14.78 -14.30 -25.33
C ASP A 320 -14.54 -12.86 -25.78
N CYS A 321 -14.50 -12.65 -27.10
CA CYS A 321 -14.37 -11.34 -27.75
C CYS A 321 -15.63 -10.97 -28.56
N THR A 322 -16.76 -11.63 -28.33
CA THR A 322 -18.02 -11.33 -29.03
C THR A 322 -18.48 -9.90 -28.80
N ALA A 323 -18.25 -9.35 -27.60
CA ALA A 323 -18.58 -7.98 -27.25
C ALA A 323 -17.59 -6.94 -27.84
N SER A 324 -16.31 -7.30 -27.96
CA SER A 324 -15.25 -6.41 -28.47
C SER A 324 -13.97 -7.21 -28.72
N SER A 325 -13.20 -6.82 -29.74
CA SER A 325 -11.83 -7.31 -29.95
C SER A 325 -10.77 -6.42 -29.27
N ASN A 326 -11.18 -5.34 -28.59
CA ASN A 326 -10.28 -4.47 -27.85
C ASN A 326 -10.16 -4.95 -26.39
N CYS A 327 -9.00 -5.47 -26.03
CA CYS A 327 -8.72 -6.02 -24.69
C CYS A 327 -8.92 -5.00 -23.56
N THR A 328 -8.59 -3.72 -23.77
CA THR A 328 -8.81 -2.63 -22.80
C THR A 328 -10.30 -2.47 -22.48
N LEU A 329 -11.18 -2.53 -23.49
CA LEU A 329 -12.63 -2.44 -23.28
C LEU A 329 -13.20 -3.67 -22.58
N LEU A 330 -12.71 -4.87 -22.94
CA LEU A 330 -13.08 -6.11 -22.26
C LEU A 330 -12.67 -6.06 -20.77
N LEU A 331 -11.44 -5.62 -20.50
CA LEU A 331 -10.89 -5.54 -19.15
C LEU A 331 -11.67 -4.52 -18.31
N ARG A 332 -11.97 -3.35 -18.87
CA ARG A 332 -12.80 -2.32 -18.20
C ARG A 332 -14.19 -2.86 -17.84
N SER A 333 -14.84 -3.55 -18.78
CA SER A 333 -16.18 -4.12 -18.59
C SER A 333 -16.19 -5.22 -17.53
N ALA A 334 -15.12 -6.04 -17.47
CA ALA A 334 -14.98 -7.05 -16.44
C ALA A 334 -14.69 -6.44 -15.06
N LEU A 335 -13.88 -5.38 -15.01
CA LEU A 335 -13.51 -4.71 -13.77
C LEU A 335 -14.73 -4.11 -13.05
N GLU A 336 -15.75 -3.66 -13.77
CA GLU A 336 -16.99 -3.14 -13.18
C GLU A 336 -17.80 -4.21 -12.42
N LYS A 337 -17.49 -5.50 -12.58
CA LYS A 337 -18.13 -6.59 -11.84
C LYS A 337 -17.43 -6.90 -10.51
N GLN A 338 -16.10 -6.88 -10.50
CA GLN A 338 -15.26 -7.05 -9.32
C GLN A 338 -13.79 -6.71 -9.62
N PRO A 339 -12.93 -6.48 -8.61
CA PRO A 339 -11.49 -6.39 -8.79
C PRO A 339 -10.88 -7.63 -9.47
N ILE A 340 -9.83 -7.40 -10.26
CA ILE A 340 -9.22 -8.44 -11.10
C ILE A 340 -7.76 -8.62 -10.70
N ALA A 341 -7.36 -9.86 -10.43
CA ALA A 341 -5.95 -10.18 -10.27
C ALA A 341 -5.27 -10.12 -11.63
N VAL A 342 -4.19 -9.36 -11.73
CA VAL A 342 -3.45 -9.09 -12.97
C VAL A 342 -1.95 -9.28 -12.73
N ALA A 343 -1.18 -9.39 -13.82
CA ALA A 343 0.27 -9.36 -13.77
C ALA A 343 0.83 -8.31 -14.70
N ILE A 344 1.97 -7.72 -14.33
CA ILE A 344 2.72 -6.77 -15.15
C ILE A 344 4.21 -7.09 -15.12
N THR A 345 4.97 -6.39 -15.95
CA THR A 345 6.42 -6.28 -15.80
C THR A 345 6.78 -5.21 -14.76
N SER A 346 7.53 -5.59 -13.72
CA SER A 346 7.99 -4.68 -12.65
C SER A 346 9.42 -4.19 -12.87
N ASN A 347 9.79 -3.93 -14.12
CA ASN A 347 11.12 -3.47 -14.52
C ASN A 347 11.21 -1.92 -14.59
N GLY A 348 12.40 -1.39 -14.85
CA GLY A 348 12.60 0.06 -14.99
C GLY A 348 12.33 0.79 -13.68
N GLY A 349 11.59 1.90 -13.73
CA GLY A 349 11.28 2.74 -12.56
C GLY A 349 10.12 2.26 -11.69
N PHE A 350 9.70 0.99 -11.79
CA PHE A 350 8.56 0.46 -11.04
C PHE A 350 8.81 0.46 -9.52
N GLY A 351 10.01 0.06 -9.08
CA GLY A 351 10.36 0.01 -7.66
C GLY A 351 10.36 1.40 -7.01
N GLU A 352 10.78 2.39 -7.78
CA GLU A 352 10.93 3.80 -7.40
C GLU A 352 9.64 4.61 -7.57
N TYR A 353 8.57 4.05 -8.16
CA TYR A 353 7.33 4.79 -8.34
C TYR A 353 6.78 5.29 -7.00
N ALA A 354 6.48 6.59 -6.94
CA ALA A 354 6.04 7.29 -5.73
C ALA A 354 4.76 8.13 -5.93
N GLY A 355 4.08 7.98 -7.07
CA GLY A 355 2.82 8.66 -7.38
C GLY A 355 2.79 9.29 -8.77
N GLY A 356 1.65 9.83 -9.19
CA GLY A 356 1.43 10.36 -10.55
C GLY A 356 1.03 9.27 -11.54
N PHE A 357 1.22 9.50 -12.84
CA PHE A 357 0.76 8.61 -13.91
C PHE A 357 1.93 7.84 -14.52
N TYR A 358 2.08 6.58 -14.13
CA TYR A 358 3.18 5.71 -14.54
C TYR A 358 2.99 5.25 -15.99
N ASN A 359 4.02 5.39 -16.82
CA ASN A 359 4.03 4.85 -18.18
C ASN A 359 4.77 3.53 -18.23
N CYS A 360 4.34 2.65 -19.14
CA CYS A 360 5.08 1.42 -19.37
C CYS A 360 6.51 1.69 -19.86
N PRO A 361 7.52 1.06 -19.24
CA PRO A 361 8.90 1.22 -19.68
C PRO A 361 9.05 0.69 -21.11
N ASN A 362 10.09 1.16 -21.80
CA ASN A 362 10.41 0.75 -23.17
C ASN A 362 9.20 0.88 -24.13
N ASN A 363 8.40 1.93 -23.96
CA ASN A 363 7.18 2.20 -24.72
C ASN A 363 6.17 1.02 -24.72
N GLY A 364 6.12 0.22 -23.66
CA GLY A 364 5.22 -0.94 -23.56
C GLY A 364 5.66 -2.17 -24.36
N GLU A 365 6.89 -2.19 -24.88
CA GLU A 365 7.47 -3.38 -25.53
C GLU A 365 7.92 -4.41 -24.48
N ILE A 366 7.41 -5.63 -24.60
CA ILE A 366 7.72 -6.77 -23.74
C ILE A 366 8.36 -7.85 -24.60
N ALA A 367 9.66 -8.06 -24.39
CA ALA A 367 10.46 -8.93 -25.24
C ALA A 367 10.13 -10.42 -25.06
N SER A 368 9.73 -10.82 -23.86
CA SER A 368 9.45 -12.20 -23.50
C SER A 368 8.26 -12.32 -22.57
N LYS A 369 7.52 -13.42 -22.70
CA LYS A 369 6.45 -13.79 -21.77
C LYS A 369 6.95 -13.92 -20.32
N ASN A 370 8.23 -14.22 -20.13
CA ASN A 370 8.88 -14.35 -18.82
C ASN A 370 9.23 -12.98 -18.18
N ASP A 371 9.07 -11.88 -18.91
CA ASP A 371 9.27 -10.53 -18.36
C ASP A 371 8.10 -10.09 -17.46
N LEU A 372 6.99 -10.85 -17.48
CA LEU A 372 5.86 -10.72 -16.57
C LEU A 372 6.22 -11.39 -15.23
N ASN A 373 6.41 -10.58 -14.20
CA ASN A 373 7.07 -11.03 -12.98
C ASN A 373 6.46 -10.46 -11.69
N HIS A 374 5.40 -9.66 -11.78
CA HIS A 374 4.77 -9.08 -10.59
C HIS A 374 3.25 -9.06 -10.71
N ALA A 375 2.57 -9.56 -9.68
CA ALA A 375 1.11 -9.58 -9.60
C ALA A 375 0.61 -8.36 -8.82
N LEU A 376 -0.50 -7.76 -9.27
CA LEU A 376 -1.24 -6.72 -8.57
C LEU A 376 -2.75 -6.99 -8.65
N LEU A 377 -3.53 -6.26 -7.85
CA LEU A 377 -4.99 -6.23 -7.99
C LEU A 377 -5.40 -4.97 -8.75
N LEU A 378 -6.06 -5.15 -9.90
CA LEU A 378 -6.70 -4.07 -10.63
C LEU A 378 -8.03 -3.73 -9.95
N VAL A 379 -8.17 -2.47 -9.51
CA VAL A 379 -9.28 -2.04 -8.65
C VAL A 379 -10.08 -0.87 -9.23
N GLY A 380 -9.55 -0.18 -10.22
CA GLY A 380 -10.24 0.97 -10.79
C GLY A 380 -9.63 1.48 -12.08
N TYR A 381 -10.22 2.55 -12.58
CA TYR A 381 -9.76 3.29 -13.74
C TYR A 381 -10.16 4.77 -13.60
N GLY A 382 -9.55 5.62 -14.41
CA GLY A 382 -10.02 6.98 -14.62
C GLY A 382 -9.49 7.59 -15.91
N THR A 383 -9.86 8.84 -16.16
CA THR A 383 -9.36 9.62 -17.29
C THR A 383 -8.76 10.93 -16.78
N ASP A 384 -7.56 11.26 -17.24
CA ASP A 384 -6.88 12.52 -16.96
C ASP A 384 -6.67 13.32 -18.25
N SER A 385 -6.82 14.64 -18.17
CA SER A 385 -6.73 15.53 -19.34
C SER A 385 -5.35 15.56 -20.03
N THR A 386 -4.29 15.13 -19.33
CA THR A 386 -2.90 15.21 -19.81
C THR A 386 -2.37 13.87 -20.30
N VAL A 387 -2.77 12.76 -19.68
CA VAL A 387 -2.28 11.41 -20.02
C VAL A 387 -3.35 10.49 -20.62
N GLY A 388 -4.61 10.93 -20.65
CA GLY A 388 -5.74 10.11 -21.09
C GLY A 388 -6.18 9.10 -20.04
N ASP A 389 -6.67 7.95 -20.50
CA ASP A 389 -7.16 6.89 -19.64
C ASP A 389 -6.03 6.25 -18.82
N TYR A 390 -6.32 5.85 -17.60
CA TYR A 390 -5.40 5.16 -16.71
C TYR A 390 -6.11 4.12 -15.85
N TRP A 391 -5.36 3.13 -15.39
CA TRP A 391 -5.78 2.08 -14.46
C TRP A 391 -5.30 2.38 -13.05
N ILE A 392 -6.05 1.90 -12.06
CA ILE A 392 -5.69 2.00 -10.64
C ILE A 392 -5.42 0.59 -10.13
N LEU A 393 -4.19 0.36 -9.66
CA LEU A 393 -3.74 -0.94 -9.16
C LEU A 393 -3.38 -0.85 -7.68
N LYS A 394 -3.84 -1.81 -6.88
CA LYS A 394 -3.40 -2.03 -5.51
C LYS A 394 -2.18 -2.96 -5.52
N ASN A 395 -1.10 -2.52 -4.89
CA ASN A 395 0.14 -3.29 -4.77
C ASN A 395 0.29 -3.90 -3.37
N SER A 396 1.23 -4.82 -3.21
CA SER A 396 1.61 -5.48 -1.95
C SER A 396 2.99 -5.06 -1.46
N TYR A 397 3.42 -3.83 -1.77
CA TYR A 397 4.74 -3.28 -1.37
C TYR A 397 4.66 -2.36 -0.14
N GLY A 398 3.53 -2.34 0.57
CA GLY A 398 3.29 -1.40 1.66
C GLY A 398 2.75 -0.05 1.19
N SER A 399 2.16 0.68 2.13
CA SER A 399 1.55 2.00 1.91
C SER A 399 2.56 3.11 1.61
N SER A 400 3.85 2.90 1.92
CA SER A 400 4.91 3.87 1.60
C SER A 400 5.33 3.84 0.12
N TRP A 401 5.01 2.77 -0.62
CA TRP A 401 5.28 2.67 -2.04
C TRP A 401 4.16 3.32 -2.85
N GLY A 402 4.51 4.02 -3.92
CA GLY A 402 3.53 4.64 -4.82
C GLY A 402 2.63 5.69 -4.16
N ASP A 403 1.38 5.74 -4.61
CA ASP A 403 0.34 6.60 -4.07
C ASP A 403 -0.40 5.84 -2.95
N SER A 404 0.18 5.84 -1.75
CA SER A 404 -0.35 5.14 -0.58
C SER A 404 -0.53 3.62 -0.78
N GLY A 405 0.37 2.98 -1.53
CA GLY A 405 0.31 1.57 -1.92
C GLY A 405 -0.39 1.27 -3.25
N PHE A 406 -0.87 2.32 -3.93
CA PHE A 406 -1.54 2.22 -5.22
C PHE A 406 -0.69 2.80 -6.34
N MET A 407 -0.98 2.39 -7.57
CA MET A 407 -0.38 2.90 -8.80
C MET A 407 -1.46 3.35 -9.77
N LYS A 408 -1.21 4.48 -10.44
CA LYS A 408 -1.96 4.89 -11.63
C LYS A 408 -1.11 4.55 -12.86
N LEU A 409 -1.54 3.55 -13.62
CA LEU A 409 -0.86 3.08 -14.83
C LEU A 409 -1.56 3.66 -16.05
N VAL A 410 -0.86 4.48 -16.85
CA VAL A 410 -1.41 5.04 -18.10
C VAL A 410 -1.85 3.91 -19.01
N ALA A 411 -3.06 4.02 -19.55
CA ALA A 411 -3.58 3.06 -20.49
C ALA A 411 -2.87 3.20 -21.84
N ASP A 412 -2.53 2.07 -22.46
CA ASP A 412 -1.96 2.04 -23.81
C ASP A 412 -2.77 1.13 -24.75
N SER A 413 -2.46 1.21 -26.05
CA SER A 413 -3.08 0.40 -27.08
C SER A 413 -2.35 -0.93 -27.34
N LYS A 414 -1.43 -1.32 -26.46
CA LYS A 414 -0.66 -2.57 -26.51
C LYS A 414 -1.23 -3.52 -25.46
N ILE A 415 -0.37 -4.28 -24.79
CA ILE A 415 -0.77 -5.15 -23.67
C ILE A 415 -0.62 -4.46 -22.30
N ASN A 416 -0.38 -3.14 -22.28
CA ASN A 416 -0.31 -2.29 -21.07
C ASN A 416 0.59 -2.87 -19.97
N CYS A 417 1.89 -3.02 -20.25
CA CYS A 417 2.86 -3.64 -19.35
C CYS A 417 2.59 -5.12 -19.02
N GLY A 418 1.67 -5.77 -19.73
CA GLY A 418 1.26 -7.14 -19.47
C GLY A 418 -0.06 -7.27 -18.72
N LEU A 419 -0.68 -6.15 -18.32
CA LEU A 419 -1.94 -6.10 -17.58
C LEU A 419 -3.02 -7.00 -18.19
N ASN A 420 -3.10 -7.02 -19.52
CA ASN A 420 -4.11 -7.76 -20.27
C ASN A 420 -3.80 -9.27 -20.42
N VAL A 421 -2.63 -9.76 -19.99
CA VAL A 421 -2.18 -11.14 -20.23
C VAL A 421 -2.71 -12.10 -19.17
N PHE A 422 -2.76 -11.72 -17.89
CA PHE A 422 -3.25 -12.60 -16.81
C PHE A 422 -4.42 -12.05 -15.99
N PRO A 423 -5.51 -11.57 -16.60
CA PRO A 423 -6.66 -11.09 -15.86
C PRO A 423 -7.53 -12.27 -15.39
N VAL A 424 -7.46 -12.58 -14.10
CA VAL A 424 -8.17 -13.71 -13.48
C VAL A 424 -8.95 -13.27 -12.24
N ILE A 425 -10.06 -13.95 -11.97
CA ILE A 425 -10.88 -13.69 -10.79
C ILE A 425 -11.22 -14.99 -10.05
N PRO A 426 -11.40 -14.94 -8.72
CA PRO A 426 -12.07 -16.02 -7.99
C PRO A 426 -13.59 -16.00 -8.25
N THR A 427 -14.22 -17.16 -8.19
CA THR A 427 -15.69 -17.32 -8.34
C THR A 427 -16.30 -18.10 -7.18
N GLY A 428 -17.58 -17.82 -6.90
CA GLY A 428 -18.31 -18.41 -5.79
C GLY A 428 -17.70 -18.10 -4.41
N ALA A 429 -17.13 -16.91 -4.26
CA ALA A 429 -16.59 -16.43 -3.00
C ALA A 429 -17.70 -16.34 -1.93
N LYS A 430 -17.43 -16.84 -0.73
CA LYS A 430 -18.36 -16.84 0.40
C LYS A 430 -17.67 -16.49 1.70
N ALA A 431 -18.40 -15.79 2.57
CA ALA A 431 -17.97 -15.53 3.94
C ALA A 431 -17.99 -16.82 4.79
N GLY A 432 -16.95 -17.03 5.59
CA GLY A 432 -16.87 -18.10 6.58
C GLY A 432 -17.29 -17.66 7.99
N ALA A 433 -17.20 -18.57 8.97
CA ALA A 433 -17.57 -18.29 10.36
C ALA A 433 -16.76 -17.16 11.02
N GLN A 434 -15.50 -16.96 10.61
CA GLN A 434 -14.63 -15.88 11.10
C GLN A 434 -14.73 -14.59 10.28
N ALA A 435 -15.67 -14.48 9.33
CA ALA A 435 -15.81 -13.26 8.53
C ALA A 435 -16.28 -12.04 9.36
N SER A 436 -16.88 -12.26 10.55
CA SER A 436 -17.35 -11.17 11.41
C SER A 436 -16.32 -10.69 12.44
N THR A 437 -15.15 -11.33 12.55
CA THR A 437 -14.08 -10.85 13.44
C THR A 437 -13.32 -9.72 12.75
N ALA A 438 -14.00 -8.59 12.55
CA ALA A 438 -13.38 -7.35 12.08
C ALA A 438 -12.45 -6.82 13.18
N VAL A 439 -11.20 -7.27 13.15
CA VAL A 439 -10.10 -6.68 13.91
C VAL A 439 -9.13 -6.14 12.87
N ASP A 440 -8.93 -4.83 12.92
CA ASP A 440 -8.02 -4.00 12.12
C ASP A 440 -6.71 -4.74 11.80
N SER A 441 -6.69 -5.38 10.63
CA SER A 441 -5.66 -6.33 10.25
C SER A 441 -4.59 -5.61 9.42
N GLY A 442 -3.49 -5.26 10.09
CA GLY A 442 -2.14 -5.36 9.53
C GLY A 442 -1.70 -4.35 8.47
N GLY A 443 -2.52 -3.36 8.11
CA GLY A 443 -2.07 -2.18 7.37
C GLY A 443 -1.43 -1.15 8.32
N ASP A 444 -0.24 -0.66 7.97
CA ASP A 444 0.53 0.44 8.61
C ASP A 444 0.16 0.76 10.08
N LYS A 445 0.48 -0.16 11.01
CA LYS A 445 0.32 -0.05 12.48
C LYS A 445 -0.93 0.71 12.95
N ILE A 446 -2.09 0.44 12.36
CA ILE A 446 -3.36 0.92 12.92
C ILE A 446 -3.79 -0.10 13.99
N PHE A 447 -3.94 0.36 15.23
CA PHE A 447 -4.43 -0.46 16.34
C PHE A 447 -5.80 0.08 16.73
N VAL A 448 -6.87 -0.72 16.61
CA VAL A 448 -8.24 -0.30 16.93
C VAL A 448 -8.67 0.96 16.14
N GLY A 449 -8.35 1.01 14.84
CA GLY A 449 -8.80 2.09 13.94
C GLY A 449 -8.08 3.43 14.12
N LEU A 450 -7.01 3.49 14.93
CA LEU A 450 -6.19 4.68 15.10
C LEU A 450 -4.72 4.39 14.76
N SER A 451 -4.08 5.32 14.05
CA SER A 451 -2.64 5.34 13.83
C SER A 451 -1.88 5.54 15.16
N PRO A 452 -0.54 5.33 15.19
CA PRO A 452 0.27 5.65 16.37
C PRO A 452 0.12 7.12 16.81
N THR A 453 -0.01 8.05 15.86
CA THR A 453 -0.29 9.47 16.15
C THR A 453 -1.68 9.69 16.73
N GLY A 454 -2.70 8.94 16.26
CA GLY A 454 -4.03 8.92 16.85
C GLY A 454 -4.02 8.46 18.31
N TRP A 455 -3.27 7.41 18.62
CA TRP A 455 -3.10 6.92 20.00
C TRP A 455 -2.34 7.89 20.91
N ILE A 456 -1.33 8.60 20.39
CA ILE A 456 -0.68 9.68 21.12
C ILE A 456 -1.69 10.78 21.48
N GLY A 457 -2.58 11.13 20.55
CA GLY A 457 -3.68 12.07 20.81
C GLY A 457 -4.64 11.60 21.90
N VAL A 458 -5.07 10.34 21.86
CA VAL A 458 -5.94 9.73 22.87
C VAL A 458 -5.26 9.71 24.25
N ALA A 459 -3.99 9.32 24.31
CA ALA A 459 -3.21 9.29 25.55
C ALA A 459 -3.06 10.69 26.15
N ALA A 460 -2.78 11.71 25.33
CA ALA A 460 -2.68 13.10 25.75
C ALA A 460 -4.02 13.61 26.31
N ALA A 461 -5.13 13.37 25.60
CA ALA A 461 -6.47 13.78 26.03
C ALA A 461 -6.88 13.11 27.36
N THR A 462 -6.62 11.82 27.49
CA THR A 462 -6.93 11.05 28.71
C THR A 462 -6.11 11.53 29.90
N THR A 463 -4.84 11.87 29.68
CA THR A 463 -3.95 12.42 30.71
C THR A 463 -4.43 13.79 31.19
N ILE A 464 -4.75 14.70 30.26
CA ILE A 464 -5.29 16.04 30.58
C ILE A 464 -6.59 15.91 31.38
N PHE A 465 -7.53 15.08 30.93
CA PHE A 465 -8.80 14.85 31.62
C PHE A 465 -8.59 14.33 33.05
N THR A 466 -7.66 13.39 33.23
CA THR A 466 -7.32 12.83 34.55
C THR A 466 -6.73 13.88 35.48
N LEU A 467 -5.84 14.74 34.98
CA LEU A 467 -5.25 15.83 35.76
C LEU A 467 -6.30 16.87 36.19
N VAL A 468 -7.19 17.27 35.27
CA VAL A 468 -8.24 18.25 35.55
C VAL A 468 -9.24 17.71 36.59
N THR A 469 -9.71 16.48 36.41
CA THR A 469 -10.66 15.85 37.35
C THR A 469 -10.03 15.66 38.74
N THR A 470 -8.76 15.29 38.80
CA THR A 470 -8.00 15.19 40.06
C THR A 470 -7.89 16.55 40.75
N ALA A 471 -7.55 17.62 40.03
CA ALA A 471 -7.47 18.98 40.58
C ALA A 471 -8.82 19.47 41.12
N ILE A 472 -9.91 19.22 40.39
CA ILE A 472 -11.29 19.51 40.85
C ILE A 472 -11.60 18.73 42.13
N GLY A 473 -11.28 17.43 42.18
CA GLY A 473 -11.47 16.58 43.35
C GLY A 473 -10.74 17.10 44.59
N ILE A 474 -9.47 17.51 44.43
CA ILE A 474 -8.69 18.15 45.50
C ILE A 474 -9.35 19.45 45.95
N GLY A 475 -9.79 20.30 45.02
CA GLY A 475 -10.47 21.56 45.34
C GLY A 475 -11.77 21.37 46.13
N VAL A 476 -12.60 20.40 45.73
CA VAL A 476 -13.84 20.04 46.45
C VAL A 476 -13.54 19.49 47.84
N SER A 477 -12.55 18.59 47.95
CA SER A 477 -12.11 18.02 49.23
C SER A 477 -11.63 19.11 50.19
N GLN A 478 -10.78 20.03 49.73
CA GLN A 478 -10.29 21.15 50.53
C GLN A 478 -11.42 22.08 50.99
N ARG A 479 -12.41 22.35 50.14
CA ARG A 479 -13.59 23.14 50.53
C ARG A 479 -14.41 22.44 51.61
N LYS A 480 -14.69 21.15 51.46
CA LYS A 480 -15.38 20.35 52.50
C LYS A 480 -14.58 20.33 53.81
N LEU A 481 -13.26 20.16 53.74
CA LEU A 481 -12.41 20.15 54.92
C LEU A 481 -12.41 21.49 55.67
N LYS A 482 -12.42 22.61 54.94
CA LYS A 482 -12.56 23.95 55.53
C LYS A 482 -13.93 24.14 56.21
N VAL A 483 -15.01 23.66 55.60
CA VAL A 483 -16.36 23.71 56.20
C VAL A 483 -16.43 22.88 57.48
N ILE A 484 -15.93 21.63 57.45
CA ILE A 484 -15.89 20.75 58.62
C ILE A 484 -15.03 21.36 59.73
N ARG A 485 -13.84 21.89 59.41
CA ARG A 485 -13.01 22.59 60.41
C ARG A 485 -13.75 23.76 61.04
N LYS A 486 -14.48 24.56 60.25
CA LYS A 486 -15.27 25.70 60.76
C LYS A 486 -16.42 25.22 61.67
N GLN A 487 -17.10 24.14 61.32
CA GLN A 487 -18.14 23.52 62.15
C GLN A 487 -17.57 22.95 63.46
N ASN A 488 -16.44 22.23 63.40
CA ASN A 488 -15.78 21.69 64.58
C ASN A 488 -15.30 22.82 65.51
N SER A 489 -14.66 23.87 64.97
CA SER A 489 -14.26 25.04 65.76
C SER A 489 -15.46 25.75 66.41
N ALA A 490 -16.61 25.82 65.74
CA ALA A 490 -17.83 26.36 66.31
C ALA A 490 -18.43 25.46 67.42
N MET A 491 -18.37 24.13 67.28
CA MET A 491 -18.77 23.20 68.34
C MET A 491 -17.89 23.31 69.58
N TYR A 492 -16.56 23.37 69.42
CA TYR A 492 -15.65 23.52 70.55
C TYR A 492 -15.77 24.89 71.24
N ALA A 493 -16.13 25.95 70.52
CA ALA A 493 -16.40 27.26 71.11
C ALA A 493 -17.73 27.29 71.91
N ALA A 494 -18.72 26.49 71.51
CA ALA A 494 -20.00 26.36 72.21
C ALA A 494 -19.93 25.49 73.48
N GLN A 495 -18.86 24.71 73.66
CA GLN A 495 -18.56 23.99 74.90
C GLN A 495 -17.69 24.85 75.83
N THR A 496 -18.15 26.05 76.19
CA THR A 496 -17.63 26.73 77.38
C THR A 496 -18.42 26.21 78.59
N PRO A 497 -17.79 25.60 79.61
CA PRO A 497 -18.52 25.20 80.80
C PRO A 497 -18.95 26.44 81.58
N THR A 498 -20.25 26.75 81.55
CA THR A 498 -20.91 27.55 82.56
C THR A 498 -21.11 26.71 83.81
N ASN A 499 -20.23 26.89 84.80
CA ASN A 499 -20.43 26.57 86.22
C ASN A 499 -19.27 27.23 86.99
N ALA A 500 -19.41 28.03 88.04
CA ALA A 500 -20.54 28.72 88.62
C ALA A 500 -19.89 29.79 89.53
N GLN A 501 -20.34 31.05 89.46
CA GLN A 501 -20.23 31.97 90.58
C GLN A 501 -21.45 31.78 91.47
N ASN A 502 -21.22 31.55 92.77
CA ASN A 502 -22.04 31.80 93.97
C ASN A 502 -21.23 31.18 95.12
N GLY A 503 -20.82 31.80 96.21
CA GLY A 503 -21.09 33.07 96.87
C GLY A 503 -20.78 32.84 98.37
N TYR A 504 -20.07 33.78 99.02
CA TYR A 504 -19.70 33.82 100.45
C TYR A 504 -18.74 32.76 101.01
#